data_AF-A0A4P5SRA5-F1
#
_entry.id   AF-A0A4P5SRA5-F1
#
_cell.length_a   1.000
_cell.length_b   1.000
_cell.length_c   1.000
_cell.angle_alpha   90.00
_cell.angle_beta   90.00
_cell.angle_gamma   90.00
#
_symmetry.space_group_name_H-M   'P 1'
#
loop_
_entity.id
_entity.type
_entity.pdbx_description
1 polymer ?
#
loop_
_entity_poly.entity_id
_entity_poly.type
_entity_poly.pdbx_seq_one_letter_code
_entity_poly.pdbx_strand_id
1 'polypeptide(L)'
;MTAEGLRLIETFNKIEEKLTRLSRQISNVGLEGNEELLLFTFGARISTRNVFQTVVQKVKRSGVDVELSLCCARGTIIRAVVTNEAAKELELEPGKKVLALIKAYAITVSTANKANSLCVNNILGIVTRITRAKDKCEIVLDIGDSRSLTAIVAREKLNKLTPKTGVKIRAHFNPENVIIAAN
;
A
#
# COMPACT_ATOMS: atom_id res chain seq x y z
N MET A 1 -24.66 14.10 -38.08
CA MET A 1 -24.05 14.11 -36.73
C MET A 1 -22.92 15.13 -36.71
N THR A 2 -22.87 15.99 -35.70
CA THR A 2 -21.80 17.01 -35.55
C THR A 2 -20.58 16.41 -34.86
N ALA A 3 -19.41 17.00 -35.05
CA ALA A 3 -18.18 16.59 -34.36
C ALA A 3 -18.32 16.67 -32.82
N GLU A 4 -19.13 17.59 -32.31
CA GLU A 4 -19.48 17.69 -30.89
C GLU A 4 -20.36 16.54 -30.41
N GLY A 5 -21.36 16.13 -31.20
CA GLY A 5 -22.20 14.98 -30.88
C GLY A 5 -21.40 13.67 -30.79
N LEU A 6 -20.43 13.48 -31.69
CA LEU A 6 -19.50 12.35 -31.63
C LEU A 6 -18.63 12.36 -30.37
N ARG A 7 -18.05 13.52 -30.01
CA ARG A 7 -17.26 13.68 -28.78
C ARG A 7 -18.08 13.42 -27.52
N LEU A 8 -19.34 13.85 -27.49
CA LEU A 8 -20.23 13.64 -26.35
C LEU A 8 -20.50 12.14 -26.16
N ILE A 9 -20.83 11.42 -27.23
CA ILE A 9 -21.05 9.98 -27.21
C ILE A 9 -19.77 9.25 -26.77
N GLU A 10 -18.62 9.62 -27.31
CA GLU A 10 -17.34 9.01 -26.93
C GLU A 10 -17.00 9.23 -25.45
N THR A 11 -17.30 10.43 -24.93
CA THR A 11 -17.09 10.77 -23.52
C THR A 11 -18.04 10.01 -22.62
N PHE A 12 -19.31 9.90 -23.02
CA PHE A 12 -20.33 9.15 -22.30
C PHE A 12 -19.97 7.67 -22.18
N ASN A 13 -19.58 7.03 -23.29
CA ASN A 13 -19.13 5.63 -23.29
C ASN A 13 -17.92 5.40 -22.35
N LYS A 14 -16.96 6.33 -22.32
CA LYS A 14 -15.81 6.27 -21.41
C LYS A 14 -16.23 6.39 -19.94
N ILE A 15 -17.29 7.12 -19.63
CA ILE A 15 -17.84 7.23 -18.27
C ILE A 15 -18.57 5.95 -17.89
N GLU A 16 -19.41 5.40 -18.78
CA GLU A 16 -20.12 4.13 -18.52
C GLU A 16 -19.16 2.96 -18.29
N GLU A 17 -18.07 2.85 -19.06
CA GLU A 17 -17.04 1.84 -18.84
C GLU A 17 -16.40 1.98 -17.45
N LYS A 18 -16.10 3.21 -17.03
CA LYS A 18 -15.55 3.48 -15.68
C LYS A 18 -16.55 3.09 -14.58
N LEU A 19 -17.81 3.49 -14.72
CA LEU A 19 -18.85 3.18 -13.73
C LEU A 19 -19.12 1.67 -13.63
N THR A 20 -19.16 0.96 -14.76
CA THR A 20 -19.32 -0.50 -14.80
C THR A 20 -18.16 -1.19 -14.11
N ARG A 21 -16.93 -0.69 -14.31
CA ARG A 21 -15.75 -1.22 -13.64
C ARG A 21 -15.79 -0.98 -12.13
N LEU A 22 -16.17 0.23 -11.70
CA LEU A 22 -16.33 0.58 -10.29
C LEU A 22 -17.36 -0.32 -9.61
N SER A 23 -18.52 -0.52 -10.24
CA SER A 23 -19.60 -1.37 -9.73
C SER A 23 -19.12 -2.79 -9.42
N ARG A 24 -18.40 -3.45 -10.35
CA ARG A 24 -17.83 -4.79 -10.10
C ARG A 24 -16.82 -4.83 -8.96
N GLN A 25 -15.99 -3.79 -8.84
CA GLN A 25 -14.97 -3.74 -7.80
C GLN A 25 -15.59 -3.50 -6.41
N ILE A 26 -16.65 -2.69 -6.35
CA ILE A 26 -17.43 -2.43 -5.14
C ILE A 26 -18.12 -3.71 -4.63
N SER A 27 -18.77 -4.48 -5.51
CA SER A 27 -19.44 -5.72 -5.14
C SER A 27 -18.51 -6.75 -4.47
N ASN A 28 -17.22 -6.71 -4.77
CA ASN A 28 -16.23 -7.64 -4.20
C ASN A 28 -15.68 -7.19 -2.84
N VAL A 29 -15.73 -5.89 -2.52
CA VAL A 29 -15.08 -5.32 -1.32
C VAL A 29 -16.09 -4.95 -0.23
N GLY A 30 -17.37 -4.73 -0.59
CA GLY A 30 -18.40 -4.24 0.33
C GLY A 30 -18.27 -2.73 0.60
N LEU A 31 -19.39 -2.06 0.93
CA LEU A 31 -19.46 -0.59 1.05
C LEU A 31 -19.55 -0.04 2.48
N GLU A 32 -19.52 -0.87 3.52
CA GLU A 32 -19.82 -0.41 4.88
C GLU A 32 -18.77 0.60 5.40
N GLY A 33 -19.11 1.90 5.29
CA GLY A 33 -18.34 3.04 5.79
C GLY A 33 -16.97 3.25 5.14
N ASN A 34 -16.78 2.84 3.88
CA ASN A 34 -15.49 2.92 3.16
C ASN A 34 -15.59 3.61 1.78
N GLU A 35 -16.74 4.17 1.46
CA GLU A 35 -17.14 4.54 0.09
C GLU A 35 -16.16 5.50 -0.59
N GLU A 36 -15.71 6.53 0.12
CA GLU A 36 -14.82 7.53 -0.45
C GLU A 36 -13.36 7.07 -0.53
N LEU A 37 -12.90 6.27 0.43
CA LEU A 37 -11.56 5.67 0.41
C LEU A 37 -11.44 4.65 -0.74
N LEU A 38 -12.54 3.96 -1.03
CA LEU A 38 -12.68 3.10 -2.20
C LEU A 38 -12.67 3.94 -3.49
N LEU A 39 -13.37 5.08 -3.52
CA LEU A 39 -13.29 6.02 -4.63
C LEU A 39 -11.85 6.48 -4.90
N PHE A 40 -11.08 6.83 -3.86
CA PHE A 40 -9.66 7.16 -4.04
C PHE A 40 -8.88 5.96 -4.59
N THR A 41 -9.07 4.78 -4.01
CA THR A 41 -8.37 3.55 -4.42
C THR A 41 -8.66 3.16 -5.89
N PHE A 42 -9.87 3.42 -6.37
CA PHE A 42 -10.28 3.05 -7.73
C PHE A 42 -10.17 4.19 -8.75
N GLY A 43 -10.31 5.43 -8.29
CA GLY A 43 -10.32 6.64 -9.11
C GLY A 43 -8.94 7.27 -9.30
N ALA A 44 -8.03 7.10 -8.34
CA ALA A 44 -6.69 7.65 -8.42
C ALA A 44 -5.72 6.68 -9.10
N ARG A 45 -4.95 7.19 -10.08
CA ARG A 45 -3.78 6.49 -10.62
C ARG A 45 -2.53 6.96 -9.90
N ILE A 46 -2.03 6.12 -8.99
CA ILE A 46 -0.80 6.38 -8.23
C ILE A 46 0.30 5.40 -8.65
N SER A 47 1.55 5.88 -8.63
CA SER A 47 2.73 5.06 -8.98
C SER A 47 3.11 4.07 -7.87
N THR A 48 2.60 4.29 -6.66
CA THR A 48 2.85 3.44 -5.50
C THR A 48 2.18 2.07 -5.66
N ARG A 49 2.98 1.01 -5.50
CA ARG A 49 2.52 -0.39 -5.70
C ARG A 49 1.95 -1.03 -4.44
N ASN A 50 2.23 -0.46 -3.27
CA ASN A 50 1.73 -0.96 -2.00
C ASN A 50 0.75 0.07 -1.43
N VAL A 51 -0.53 -0.27 -1.47
CA VAL A 51 -1.61 0.58 -0.96
C VAL A 51 -2.45 -0.30 -0.05
N PHE A 52 -2.46 0.03 1.24
CA PHE A 52 -3.13 -0.77 2.25
C PHE A 52 -4.24 0.04 2.90
N GLN A 53 -5.44 -0.52 2.91
CA GLN A 53 -6.51 -0.01 3.77
C GLN A 53 -6.22 -0.37 5.22
N THR A 54 -6.22 0.65 6.07
CA THR A 54 -5.84 0.56 7.48
C THR A 54 -6.76 1.40 8.37
N VAL A 55 -6.73 1.10 9.65
CA VAL A 55 -7.38 1.91 10.70
C VAL A 55 -6.30 2.44 11.64
N VAL A 56 -6.32 3.73 11.92
CA VAL A 56 -5.45 4.34 12.91
C VAL A 56 -5.79 3.76 14.28
N GLN A 57 -4.85 3.07 14.91
CA GLN A 57 -5.01 2.48 16.24
C GLN A 57 -4.47 3.41 17.33
N LYS A 58 -3.38 4.13 17.04
CA LYS A 58 -2.75 5.05 18.00
C LYS A 58 -2.05 6.18 17.27
N VAL A 59 -2.16 7.37 17.83
CA VAL A 59 -1.47 8.60 17.40
C VAL A 59 -0.62 9.08 18.57
N LYS A 60 0.68 9.28 18.35
CA LYS A 60 1.61 9.79 19.36
C LYS A 60 2.36 10.99 18.76
N ARG A 61 2.13 12.17 19.32
CA ARG A 61 2.78 13.41 18.89
C ARG A 61 4.07 13.62 19.70
N SER A 62 5.17 13.97 19.04
CA SER A 62 6.48 14.19 19.66
C SER A 62 7.29 15.23 18.89
N GLY A 63 7.34 16.46 19.39
CA GLY A 63 8.03 17.55 18.70
C GLY A 63 7.37 17.83 17.35
N VAL A 64 8.11 17.67 16.26
CA VAL A 64 7.62 17.86 14.87
C VAL A 64 6.90 16.61 14.34
N ASP A 65 7.22 15.44 14.89
CA ASP A 65 6.79 14.15 14.38
C ASP A 65 5.52 13.65 15.06
N VAL A 66 4.69 12.97 14.27
CA VAL A 66 3.53 12.22 14.73
C VAL A 66 3.69 10.77 14.31
N GLU A 67 3.92 9.90 15.30
CA GLU A 67 3.98 8.46 15.12
C GLU A 67 2.57 7.88 15.08
N LEU A 68 2.27 7.13 14.02
CA LEU A 68 1.01 6.44 13.81
C LEU A 68 1.20 4.94 13.94
N SER A 69 0.23 4.27 14.56
CA SER A 69 0.06 2.82 14.53
C SER A 69 -1.15 2.51 13.67
N LEU A 70 -0.95 1.87 12.54
CA LEU A 70 -2.00 1.59 11.56
C LEU A 70 -2.26 0.09 11.54
N CYS A 71 -3.49 -0.30 11.87
CA CYS A 71 -3.91 -1.68 11.84
C CYS A 71 -4.35 -2.06 10.42
N CYS A 72 -3.63 -2.98 9.80
CA CYS A 72 -4.09 -3.74 8.63
C CYS A 72 -4.96 -4.93 9.09
N ALA A 73 -5.57 -5.63 8.13
CA ALA A 73 -6.30 -6.85 8.42
C ALA A 73 -5.45 -7.87 9.22
N ARG A 74 -6.13 -8.61 10.10
CA ARG A 74 -5.57 -9.61 11.04
C ARG A 74 -4.44 -9.12 11.95
N GLY A 75 -4.38 -7.82 12.24
CA GLY A 75 -3.50 -7.28 13.30
C GLY A 75 -2.06 -7.00 12.85
N THR A 76 -1.77 -7.05 11.56
CA THR A 76 -0.49 -6.52 11.04
C THR A 76 -0.46 -5.01 11.30
N ILE A 77 0.54 -4.53 12.04
CA ILE A 77 0.70 -3.11 12.32
C ILE A 77 1.71 -2.50 11.35
N ILE A 78 1.29 -1.46 10.64
CA ILE A 78 2.16 -0.57 9.89
C ILE A 78 2.37 0.69 10.74
N ARG A 79 3.63 1.06 10.94
CA ARG A 79 4.05 2.29 11.61
C ARG A 79 4.38 3.33 10.56
N ALA A 80 3.82 4.52 10.73
CA ALA A 80 4.09 5.68 9.90
C ALA A 80 4.53 6.86 10.77
N VAL A 81 5.34 7.75 10.21
CA VAL A 81 5.66 9.04 10.82
C VAL A 81 5.26 10.13 9.83
N VAL A 82 4.47 11.08 10.30
CA VAL A 82 4.03 12.26 9.54
C VAL A 82 4.30 13.52 10.36
N THR A 83 4.22 14.70 9.74
CA THR A 83 4.33 15.97 10.46
C THR A 83 3.06 16.25 11.27
N ASN A 84 3.16 17.08 12.31
CA ASN A 84 1.97 17.56 13.03
C ASN A 84 0.96 18.25 12.11
N GLU A 85 1.45 19.01 11.13
CA GLU A 85 0.61 19.69 10.14
C GLU A 85 -0.21 18.68 9.34
N ALA A 86 0.45 17.67 8.74
CA ALA A 86 -0.25 16.61 8.01
C ALA A 86 -1.21 15.82 8.91
N ALA A 87 -0.83 15.54 10.16
CA ALA A 87 -1.73 14.85 11.08
C ALA A 87 -2.97 15.68 11.46
N LYS A 88 -2.84 17.02 11.47
CA LYS A 88 -3.95 17.93 11.73
C LYS A 88 -4.84 18.08 10.48
N GLU A 89 -4.24 18.29 9.31
CA GLU A 89 -4.95 18.43 8.03
C GLU A 89 -5.74 17.16 7.67
N LEU A 90 -5.15 15.99 7.90
CA LEU A 90 -5.80 14.70 7.69
C LEU A 90 -6.67 14.26 8.88
N GLU A 91 -6.81 15.11 9.91
CA GLU A 91 -7.57 14.87 11.15
C GLU A 91 -7.32 13.47 11.72
N LEU A 92 -6.04 13.08 11.85
CA LEU A 92 -5.66 11.73 12.23
C LEU A 92 -5.93 11.48 13.71
N GLU A 93 -6.80 10.52 13.97
CA GLU A 93 -7.18 10.06 15.31
C GLU A 93 -7.45 8.55 15.35
N PRO A 94 -7.35 7.91 16.54
CA PRO A 94 -7.71 6.50 16.69
C PRO A 94 -9.14 6.20 16.17
N GLY A 95 -9.28 5.15 15.39
CA GLY A 95 -10.54 4.76 14.73
C GLY A 95 -10.66 5.27 13.28
N LYS A 96 -9.90 6.30 12.89
CA LYS A 96 -9.95 6.85 11.53
C LYS A 96 -9.42 5.85 10.51
N LYS A 97 -10.15 5.67 9.41
CA LYS A 97 -9.73 4.80 8.30
C LYS A 97 -8.86 5.58 7.33
N VAL A 98 -7.71 5.01 6.96
CA VAL A 98 -6.73 5.67 6.09
C VAL A 98 -6.08 4.66 5.15
N LEU A 99 -5.56 5.15 4.02
CA LEU A 99 -4.67 4.40 3.15
C LEU A 99 -3.22 4.63 3.56
N ALA A 100 -2.48 3.55 3.73
CA ALA A 100 -1.03 3.55 3.87
C ALA A 100 -0.39 3.21 2.52
N LEU A 101 0.37 4.16 1.97
CA LEU A 101 1.03 4.06 0.68
C LEU A 101 2.53 3.90 0.88
N ILE A 102 3.12 2.82 0.37
CA ILE A 102 4.56 2.55 0.52
C ILE A 102 5.17 2.28 -0.86
N LYS A 103 6.14 3.10 -1.26
CA LYS A 103 6.83 2.91 -2.54
C LYS A 103 7.62 1.61 -2.52
N ALA A 104 7.53 0.79 -3.57
CA ALA A 104 8.22 -0.51 -3.63
C ALA A 104 9.75 -0.40 -3.46
N TYR A 105 10.33 0.74 -3.87
CA TYR A 105 11.76 1.03 -3.71
C TYR A 105 12.20 1.36 -2.28
N ALA A 106 11.27 1.70 -1.39
CA ALA A 106 11.57 1.95 0.02
C ALA A 106 11.62 0.65 0.85
N ILE A 107 11.25 -0.48 0.25
CA ILE A 107 11.17 -1.76 0.95
C ILE A 107 12.43 -2.58 0.69
N THR A 108 13.04 -3.03 1.77
CA THR A 108 14.16 -3.99 1.77
C THR A 108 13.68 -5.35 2.26
N VAL A 109 14.43 -6.41 1.97
CA VAL A 109 14.05 -7.78 2.39
C VAL A 109 15.18 -8.50 3.10
N SER A 110 14.84 -9.41 4.01
CA SER A 110 15.77 -10.30 4.70
C SER A 110 15.20 -11.71 4.85
N THR A 111 16.03 -12.66 5.28
CA THR A 111 15.55 -14.00 5.63
C THR A 111 14.52 -13.94 6.76
N ALA A 112 13.61 -14.92 6.78
CA ALA A 112 12.59 -15.02 7.83
C ALA A 112 13.19 -15.09 9.24
N ASN A 113 14.35 -15.72 9.44
CA ASN A 113 14.91 -15.92 10.78
C ASN A 113 15.69 -14.71 11.33
N LYS A 114 15.98 -13.71 10.48
CA LYS A 114 16.71 -12.52 10.90
C LYS A 114 15.73 -11.54 11.56
N ALA A 115 15.52 -11.72 12.87
CA ALA A 115 14.67 -10.84 13.69
C ALA A 115 15.33 -9.47 13.99
N ASN A 116 16.65 -9.34 13.78
CA ASN A 116 17.43 -8.11 14.08
C ASN A 116 17.29 -7.00 13.03
N SER A 117 16.10 -6.79 12.51
CA SER A 117 15.82 -5.56 11.80
C SER A 117 15.51 -4.50 12.85
N LEU A 118 16.36 -3.48 12.96
CA LEU A 118 16.07 -2.26 13.74
C LEU A 118 14.86 -1.50 13.17
N CYS A 119 14.39 -1.86 11.97
CA CYS A 119 13.23 -1.25 11.36
C CYS A 119 11.95 -1.70 12.08
N VAL A 120 11.16 -0.71 12.49
CA VAL A 120 9.91 -0.91 13.21
C VAL A 120 8.87 -1.66 12.36
N ASN A 121 8.83 -1.37 11.05
CA ASN A 121 8.02 -2.16 10.12
C ASN A 121 8.79 -3.40 9.69
N ASN A 122 8.27 -4.56 10.09
CA ASN A 122 8.84 -5.87 9.78
C ASN A 122 7.68 -6.84 9.48
N ILE A 123 7.40 -7.02 8.20
CA ILE A 123 6.26 -7.83 7.73
C ILE A 123 6.79 -9.17 7.20
N LEU A 124 6.32 -10.27 7.79
CA LEU A 124 6.59 -11.61 7.29
C LEU A 124 5.68 -11.88 6.08
N GLY A 125 6.26 -12.37 4.99
CA GLY A 125 5.49 -12.77 3.81
C GLY A 125 6.10 -13.98 3.11
N ILE A 126 5.30 -14.60 2.24
CA ILE A 126 5.70 -15.73 1.40
C ILE A 126 5.98 -15.21 -0.01
N VAL A 127 7.14 -15.54 -0.56
CA VAL A 127 7.47 -15.12 -1.93
C VAL A 127 6.54 -15.80 -2.93
N THR A 128 5.73 -15.02 -3.64
CA THR A 128 4.84 -15.53 -4.70
C THR A 128 5.43 -15.33 -6.08
N ARG A 129 6.18 -14.24 -6.30
CA ARG A 129 6.78 -13.93 -7.60
C ARG A 129 8.12 -13.22 -7.44
N ILE A 130 9.06 -13.53 -8.33
CA ILE A 130 10.35 -12.84 -8.46
C ILE A 130 10.59 -12.54 -9.94
N THR A 131 10.70 -11.26 -10.27
CA THR A 131 11.10 -10.78 -11.61
C THR A 131 12.52 -10.23 -11.51
N ARG A 132 13.45 -10.83 -12.26
CA ARG A 132 14.87 -10.45 -12.21
C ARG A 132 15.22 -9.58 -13.42
N ALA A 133 15.71 -8.37 -13.16
CA ALA A 133 16.30 -7.48 -14.16
C ALA A 133 17.84 -7.47 -14.06
N LYS A 134 18.50 -6.54 -14.78
CA LYS A 134 19.97 -6.44 -14.84
C LYS A 134 20.58 -6.20 -13.44
N ASP A 135 20.14 -5.14 -12.79
CA ASP A 135 20.66 -4.61 -11.51
C ASP A 135 19.65 -4.77 -10.35
N LYS A 136 18.37 -4.88 -10.67
CA LYS A 136 17.27 -4.93 -9.69
C LYS A 136 16.41 -6.18 -9.86
N CYS A 137 15.65 -6.47 -8.83
CA CYS A 137 14.64 -7.52 -8.82
C CYS A 137 13.36 -6.96 -8.22
N GLU A 138 12.23 -7.24 -8.86
CA GLU A 138 10.91 -7.09 -8.25
C GLU A 138 10.58 -8.39 -7.51
N ILE A 139 10.17 -8.26 -6.26
CA ILE A 139 9.68 -9.38 -5.46
C ILE A 139 8.28 -9.07 -4.96
N VAL A 140 7.39 -10.03 -5.13
CA VAL A 140 6.02 -9.96 -4.62
C VAL A 140 5.86 -11.00 -3.51
N LEU A 141 5.37 -10.52 -2.38
CA LEU A 141 5.14 -11.29 -1.17
C LEU A 141 3.65 -11.37 -0.92
N ASP A 142 3.15 -12.57 -0.65
CA ASP A 142 1.86 -12.73 0.03
C ASP A 142 2.06 -12.44 1.52
N ILE A 143 1.32 -11.46 2.02
CA ILE A 143 1.35 -11.03 3.43
C ILE A 143 0.06 -11.42 4.17
N GLY A 144 -0.78 -12.27 3.57
CA GLY A 144 -2.06 -12.72 4.11
C GLY A 144 -3.26 -11.90 3.63
N ASP A 145 -4.46 -12.42 3.88
CA ASP A 145 -5.75 -11.79 3.56
C ASP A 145 -5.88 -11.30 2.10
N SER A 146 -5.37 -12.11 1.16
CA SER A 146 -5.35 -11.79 -0.28
C SER A 146 -4.60 -10.49 -0.61
N ARG A 147 -3.73 -10.00 0.29
CA ARG A 147 -2.90 -8.81 0.09
C ARG A 147 -1.50 -9.23 -0.32
N SER A 148 -0.95 -8.46 -1.26
CA SER A 148 0.42 -8.62 -1.71
C SER A 148 1.24 -7.39 -1.39
N LEU A 149 2.50 -7.59 -1.01
CA LEU A 149 3.51 -6.55 -0.86
C LEU A 149 4.55 -6.70 -1.97
N THR A 150 4.81 -5.62 -2.70
CA THR A 150 5.81 -5.54 -3.77
C THR A 150 7.02 -4.73 -3.32
N ALA A 151 8.21 -5.29 -3.45
CA ALA A 151 9.47 -4.61 -3.18
C ALA A 151 10.39 -4.63 -4.42
N ILE A 152 11.14 -3.54 -4.64
CA ILE A 152 12.21 -3.48 -5.63
C ILE A 152 13.54 -3.48 -4.90
N VAL A 153 14.35 -4.51 -5.11
CA VAL A 153 15.61 -4.72 -4.38
C VAL A 153 16.78 -4.94 -5.32
N ALA A 154 17.97 -4.53 -4.89
CA ALA A 154 19.20 -4.77 -5.65
C ALA A 154 19.42 -6.29 -5.83
N ARG A 155 19.75 -6.71 -7.05
CA ARG A 155 19.94 -8.12 -7.39
C ARG A 155 21.00 -8.79 -6.53
N GLU A 156 22.10 -8.10 -6.25
CA GLU A 156 23.19 -8.58 -5.39
C GLU A 156 22.71 -8.87 -3.96
N LYS A 157 21.90 -7.97 -3.38
CA LYS A 157 21.31 -8.17 -2.04
C LYS A 157 20.38 -9.37 -2.04
N LEU A 158 19.57 -9.50 -3.10
CA LEU A 158 18.61 -10.58 -3.21
C LEU A 158 19.29 -11.94 -3.40
N ASN A 159 20.36 -12.02 -4.20
CA ASN A 159 21.10 -13.26 -4.43
C ASN A 159 21.66 -13.87 -3.13
N LYS A 160 22.10 -13.02 -2.18
CA LYS A 160 22.58 -13.46 -0.85
C LYS A 160 21.50 -14.14 -0.01
N LEU A 161 20.22 -13.94 -0.33
CA LEU A 161 19.08 -14.53 0.37
C LEU A 161 18.59 -15.84 -0.28
N THR A 162 19.19 -16.25 -1.41
CA THR A 162 18.79 -17.45 -2.19
C THR A 162 17.26 -17.60 -2.33
N PRO A 163 16.53 -16.56 -2.76
CA PRO A 163 15.08 -16.57 -2.68
C PRO A 163 14.48 -17.50 -3.73
N LYS A 164 13.51 -18.28 -3.29
CA LYS A 164 12.66 -19.12 -4.13
C LYS A 164 11.21 -18.78 -3.83
N THR A 165 10.34 -19.01 -4.80
CA THR A 165 8.90 -18.96 -4.57
C THR A 165 8.52 -19.97 -3.48
N GLY A 166 7.55 -19.61 -2.65
CA GLY A 166 7.14 -20.40 -1.47
C GLY A 166 8.00 -20.20 -0.21
N VAL A 167 9.13 -19.50 -0.30
CA VAL A 167 9.98 -19.23 0.87
C VAL A 167 9.42 -18.06 1.67
N LYS A 168 9.47 -18.17 3.00
CA LYS A 168 9.15 -17.07 3.92
C LYS A 168 10.33 -16.10 3.99
N ILE A 169 10.06 -14.82 3.77
CA ILE A 169 11.03 -13.73 3.96
C ILE A 169 10.36 -12.56 4.68
N ARG A 170 11.18 -11.64 5.20
CA ARG A 170 10.69 -10.43 5.86
C ARG A 170 10.92 -9.22 4.99
N ALA A 171 9.92 -8.35 4.92
CA ALA A 171 10.00 -7.03 4.31
C ALA A 171 10.13 -5.95 5.38
N HIS A 172 11.04 -5.01 5.17
CA HIS A 172 11.37 -3.94 6.10
C HIS A 172 11.37 -2.59 5.41
N PHE A 173 10.83 -1.58 6.07
CA PHE A 173 10.84 -0.20 5.60
C PHE A 173 10.71 0.75 6.79
N ASN A 174 11.27 1.96 6.68
CA ASN A 174 11.18 2.90 7.78
C ASN A 174 9.80 3.60 7.79
N PRO A 175 9.28 4.01 8.97
CA PRO A 175 7.99 4.68 9.09
C PRO A 175 7.83 5.95 8.26
N GLU A 176 8.91 6.67 7.98
CA GLU A 176 8.91 7.92 7.19
C GLU A 176 8.68 7.65 5.70
N ASN A 177 8.80 6.40 5.25
CA ASN A 177 8.49 5.99 3.88
C ASN A 177 7.01 5.61 3.68
N VAL A 178 6.18 5.78 4.71
CA VAL A 178 4.74 5.53 4.64
C VAL A 178 4.01 6.85 4.45
N ILE A 179 3.39 7.01 3.28
CA ILE A 179 2.53 8.15 2.97
C ILE A 179 1.10 7.80 3.39
N ILE A 180 0.43 8.75 4.03
CA ILE A 180 -0.97 8.60 4.46
C ILE A 180 -1.87 9.37 3.50
N ALA A 181 -2.91 8.70 3.02
CA ALA A 181 -4.04 9.36 2.40
C ALA A 181 -5.29 9.07 3.25
N ALA A 182 -5.98 10.13 3.62
CA ALA A 182 -7.21 10.10 4.39
C ALA A 182 -8.15 11.15 3.82
N ASN A 183 -9.42 11.02 4.18
CA ASN A 183 -10.43 12.03 3.91
C ASN A 183 -10.75 12.79 5.18
#